data_AF-A0A143G3H0-F1
#
_entry.id   AF-A0A143G3H0-F1
#
_cell.length_a   1.000
_cell.length_b   1.000
_cell.length_c   1.000
_cell.angle_alpha   90.00
_cell.angle_beta   90.00
_cell.angle_gamma   90.00
#
_symmetry.space_group_name_H-M   'P 1'
#
loop_
_entity.id
_entity.type
_entity.pdbx_description
1 polymer ?
#
loop_
_entity_poly.entity_id
_entity_poly.type
_entity_poly.pdbx_seq_one_letter_code
_entity_poly.pdbx_strand_id
1 'polypeptide(L)'
;MTQPDHLESRNYWRDSHTERPYYNDLKRDIPDIDYDRDLSSAYEFGRNSRAEYGKDARFEDSENDLKSKWDHFKADSRLKWEHAKHAVKDAWDKIYSWI
;
A
#
# COMPACT_ATOMS: atom_id res chain seq x y z
N MET A 1 13.90 -18.51 13.38
CA MET A 1 12.50 -18.07 13.51
C MET A 1 12.11 -17.49 12.17
N THR A 2 11.44 -18.29 11.33
CA THR A 2 11.04 -17.86 9.98
C THR A 2 9.84 -16.94 10.16
N GLN A 3 9.99 -15.63 9.90
CA GLN A 3 8.87 -14.67 9.98
C GLN A 3 7.82 -15.07 8.93
N PRO A 4 6.64 -15.62 9.31
CA PRO A 4 5.63 -16.06 8.36
C PRO A 4 4.84 -14.89 7.74
N ASP A 5 5.02 -13.66 8.24
CA ASP A 5 4.10 -12.54 7.99
C ASP A 5 4.21 -11.91 6.58
N HIS A 6 5.37 -12.02 5.92
CA HIS A 6 5.63 -11.37 4.63
C HIS A 6 4.85 -12.01 3.47
N LEU A 7 4.80 -13.34 3.41
CA LEU A 7 4.10 -14.08 2.35
C LEU A 7 2.58 -14.08 2.54
N GLU A 8 2.12 -14.17 3.79
CA GLU A 8 0.70 -14.11 4.11
C GLU A 8 0.11 -12.74 3.79
N SER A 9 0.83 -11.65 4.08
CA SER A 9 0.38 -10.29 3.75
C SER A 9 0.26 -10.08 2.23
N ARG A 10 1.23 -10.54 1.44
CA ARG A 10 1.18 -10.41 -0.03
C ARG A 10 0.04 -11.21 -0.65
N ASN A 11 -0.15 -12.46 -0.23
CA ASN A 11 -1.26 -13.29 -0.71
C ASN A 11 -2.61 -12.69 -0.35
N TYR A 12 -2.75 -12.18 0.88
CA TYR A 12 -3.96 -11.49 1.31
C TYR A 12 -4.29 -10.27 0.45
N TRP A 13 -3.30 -9.41 0.18
CA TRP A 13 -3.54 -8.22 -0.64
C TRP A 13 -3.85 -8.61 -2.08
N ARG A 14 -3.19 -9.64 -2.62
CA ARG A 14 -3.48 -10.15 -3.95
C ARG A 14 -4.91 -10.66 -4.09
N ASP A 15 -5.44 -11.32 -3.07
CA ASP A 15 -6.81 -11.86 -3.09
C ASP A 15 -7.87 -10.76 -2.86
N SER A 16 -7.65 -9.89 -1.86
CA SER A 16 -8.66 -8.94 -1.37
C SER A 16 -8.57 -7.52 -1.93
N HIS A 17 -7.55 -7.16 -2.74
CA HIS A 17 -7.41 -5.78 -3.25
C HIS A 17 -8.62 -5.33 -4.09
N THR A 18 -9.30 -6.27 -4.76
CA THR A 18 -10.46 -5.96 -5.61
C THR A 18 -11.71 -5.60 -4.80
N GLU A 19 -11.78 -6.03 -3.54
CA GLU A 19 -12.89 -5.77 -2.62
C GLU A 19 -12.75 -4.42 -1.90
N ARG A 20 -11.64 -3.71 -2.13
CA ARG A 20 -11.33 -2.46 -1.45
C ARG A 20 -12.23 -1.34 -1.95
N PRO A 21 -12.65 -0.43 -1.06
CA PRO A 21 -13.54 0.67 -1.45
C PRO A 21 -12.94 1.57 -2.53
N TYR A 22 -11.61 1.71 -2.56
CA TYR A 22 -10.88 2.49 -3.55
C TYR A 22 -10.65 1.77 -4.89
N TYR A 23 -10.87 0.45 -4.98
CA TYR A 23 -10.53 -0.30 -6.18
C TYR A 23 -11.39 0.08 -7.39
N ASN A 24 -12.68 0.40 -7.18
CA ASN A 24 -13.57 0.80 -8.27
C ASN A 24 -13.14 2.11 -8.92
N ASP A 25 -12.67 3.08 -8.13
CA ASP A 25 -12.12 4.33 -8.66
C ASP A 25 -10.83 4.06 -9.44
N LEU A 26 -9.93 3.26 -8.87
CA LEU A 26 -8.70 2.86 -9.56
C LEU A 26 -8.98 2.17 -10.90
N LYS A 27 -9.97 1.28 -10.97
CA LYS A 27 -10.38 0.59 -12.19
C LYS A 27 -11.03 1.52 -13.20
N ARG A 28 -11.69 2.60 -12.76
CA ARG A 28 -12.23 3.63 -13.66
C ARG A 28 -11.10 4.42 -14.31
N ASP A 29 -10.08 4.79 -13.55
CA ASP A 29 -8.96 5.62 -14.01
C ASP A 29 -7.88 4.78 -14.74
N ILE A 30 -7.71 3.52 -14.36
CA ILE A 30 -6.76 2.54 -14.93
C ILE A 30 -7.53 1.23 -15.19
N PRO A 31 -8.17 1.06 -16.35
CA PRO A 31 -9.03 -0.09 -16.65
C PRO A 31 -8.35 -1.45 -16.59
N ASP A 32 -7.04 -1.49 -16.88
CA ASP A 32 -6.19 -2.66 -16.82
C ASP A 32 -5.30 -2.66 -15.56
N ILE A 33 -5.79 -2.07 -14.45
CA ILE A 33 -5.04 -2.08 -13.19
C ILE A 33 -4.74 -3.52 -12.78
N ASP A 34 -3.47 -3.76 -12.46
CA ASP A 34 -2.97 -5.08 -12.10
C ASP A 34 -2.37 -5.07 -10.70
N TYR A 35 -2.55 -6.16 -9.96
CA TYR A 35 -2.03 -6.26 -8.61
C TYR A 35 -0.49 -6.20 -8.61
N ASP A 36 0.17 -7.07 -9.36
CA ASP A 36 1.62 -7.24 -9.31
C ASP A 36 2.36 -5.99 -9.82
N ARG A 37 1.88 -5.40 -10.91
CA ARG A 37 2.48 -4.21 -11.53
C ARG A 37 2.14 -2.92 -10.78
N ASP A 38 0.87 -2.69 -10.44
CA ASP A 38 0.41 -1.37 -10.01
C ASP A 38 0.24 -1.27 -8.49
N LEU A 39 -0.36 -2.26 -7.83
CA LEU A 39 -0.76 -2.18 -6.41
C LEU A 39 0.26 -2.77 -5.43
N SER A 40 1.03 -3.78 -5.84
CA SER A 40 1.98 -4.50 -4.99
C SER A 40 2.97 -3.53 -4.31
N SER A 41 3.54 -2.61 -5.09
CA SER A 41 4.45 -1.57 -4.60
C SER A 41 3.78 -0.63 -3.60
N ALA A 42 2.49 -0.30 -3.76
CA ALA A 42 1.78 0.61 -2.85
C ALA A 42 1.57 -0.04 -1.47
N TYR A 43 1.16 -1.31 -1.45
CA TYR A 43 1.01 -2.05 -0.19
C TYR A 43 2.36 -2.28 0.51
N GLU A 44 3.40 -2.61 -0.27
CA GLU A 44 4.75 -2.76 0.27
C GLU A 44 5.27 -1.46 0.86
N PHE A 45 5.09 -0.34 0.14
CA PHE A 45 5.48 0.98 0.60
C PHE A 45 4.81 1.34 1.93
N GLY A 46 3.48 1.19 2.04
CA GLY A 46 2.76 1.49 3.27
C GLY A 46 3.23 0.67 4.46
N ARG A 47 3.51 -0.61 4.25
CA ARG A 47 4.04 -1.49 5.30
C ARG A 47 5.45 -1.07 5.74
N ASN A 48 6.34 -0.84 4.78
CA ASN A 48 7.73 -0.47 5.05
C ASN A 48 7.80 0.89 5.73
N SER A 49 7.05 1.86 5.23
CA SER A 49 6.95 3.18 5.84
C SER A 49 6.44 3.06 7.28
N ARG A 50 5.35 2.32 7.52
CA ARG A 50 4.84 2.15 8.89
C ARG A 50 5.88 1.57 9.85
N ALA A 51 6.69 0.62 9.40
CA ALA A 51 7.80 0.10 10.19
C ALA A 51 8.91 1.15 10.45
N GLU A 52 9.17 2.04 9.50
CA GLU A 52 10.16 3.12 9.59
C GLU A 52 9.72 4.24 10.56
N TYR A 53 8.51 4.77 10.42
CA TYR A 53 8.01 5.87 11.29
C TYR A 53 7.58 5.37 12.67
N GLY A 54 7.31 4.07 12.82
CA GLY A 54 6.93 3.45 14.08
C GLY A 54 5.43 3.48 14.36
N LYS A 55 5.07 2.88 15.51
CA LYS A 55 3.68 2.54 15.86
C LYS A 55 2.78 3.73 16.19
N ASP A 56 3.35 4.77 16.75
CA ASP A 56 2.60 5.95 17.20
C ASP A 56 2.49 7.02 16.10
N ALA A 57 3.14 6.79 14.95
CA ALA A 57 3.06 7.70 13.82
C ALA A 57 1.66 7.73 13.22
N ARG A 58 1.23 8.89 12.73
CA ARG A 58 -0.02 9.02 11.99
C ARG A 58 0.28 9.10 10.50
N PHE A 59 -0.58 8.46 9.71
CA PHE A 59 -0.47 8.54 8.26
C PHE A 59 -0.59 9.99 7.77
N GLU A 60 -1.53 10.75 8.34
CA GLU A 60 -1.77 12.16 7.97
C GLU A 60 -0.54 13.04 8.20
N ASP A 61 0.16 12.86 9.33
CA ASP A 61 1.37 13.63 9.66
C ASP A 61 2.53 13.29 8.71
N SER A 62 2.53 12.06 8.17
CA SER A 62 3.57 11.55 7.27
C SER A 62 3.24 11.73 5.80
N GLU A 63 2.00 12.14 5.45
CA GLU A 63 1.48 12.07 4.08
C GLU A 63 2.34 12.84 3.07
N ASN A 64 2.83 14.02 3.43
CA ASN A 64 3.67 14.84 2.54
C ASN A 64 5.03 14.20 2.25
N ASP A 65 5.64 13.57 3.24
CA ASP A 65 6.92 12.86 3.08
C ASP A 65 6.71 11.57 2.27
N LEU A 66 5.65 10.82 2.59
CA LEU A 66 5.26 9.62 1.85
C LEU A 66 4.97 9.91 0.38
N LYS A 67 4.29 11.02 0.08
CA LYS A 67 4.03 11.48 -1.28
C LYS A 67 5.32 11.70 -2.07
N SER A 68 6.31 12.33 -1.43
CA SER A 68 7.61 12.62 -2.05
C SER A 68 8.41 11.33 -2.29
N LYS A 69 8.39 10.41 -1.32
CA LYS A 69 9.05 9.11 -1.41
C LYS A 69 8.39 8.15 -2.42
N TRP A 70 7.06 8.23 -2.59
CA TRP A 70 6.31 7.35 -3.49
C TRP A 70 6.81 7.42 -4.94
N ASP A 71 7.13 8.62 -5.43
CA ASP A 71 7.59 8.79 -6.83
C ASP A 71 8.90 8.03 -7.11
N HIS A 72 9.76 7.93 -6.10
CA HIS A 72 11.00 7.15 -6.17
C HIS A 72 10.77 5.65 -5.91
N PHE A 73 9.79 5.29 -5.09
CA PHE A 73 9.55 3.91 -4.67
C PHE A 73 8.72 3.09 -5.68
N LYS A 74 7.77 3.72 -6.36
CA LYS A 74 6.73 3.07 -7.18
C LYS A 74 7.26 2.15 -8.30
N ALA A 75 8.51 2.34 -8.75
CA ALA A 75 9.13 1.60 -9.85
C ALA A 75 8.21 1.56 -11.09
N ASP A 76 7.83 0.37 -11.57
CA ASP A 76 6.95 0.17 -12.73
C ASP A 76 5.46 0.50 -12.47
N SER A 77 5.06 0.76 -11.21
CA SER A 77 3.66 1.07 -10.90
C SER A 77 3.22 2.35 -11.59
N ARG A 78 2.05 2.33 -12.23
CA ARG A 78 1.49 3.53 -12.88
C ARG A 78 0.72 4.43 -11.92
N LEU A 79 0.57 4.01 -10.65
CA LEU A 79 -0.24 4.77 -9.69
C LEU A 79 0.39 6.13 -9.38
N LYS A 80 -0.44 7.18 -9.49
CA LYS A 80 -0.15 8.50 -8.91
C LYS A 80 -0.31 8.42 -7.39
N TRP A 81 0.31 9.35 -6.66
CA TRP A 81 0.15 9.39 -5.20
C TRP A 81 -1.31 9.38 -4.76
N GLU A 82 -2.17 10.16 -5.42
CA GLU A 82 -3.60 10.23 -5.07
C GLU A 82 -4.33 8.89 -5.16
N HIS A 83 -3.85 7.97 -6.02
CA HIS A 83 -4.33 6.60 -6.13
C HIS A 83 -3.67 5.69 -5.11
N ALA A 84 -2.33 5.75 -5.03
CA ALA A 84 -1.51 4.90 -4.19
C ALA A 84 -1.80 5.11 -2.70
N LYS A 85 -2.02 6.36 -2.26
CA LYS A 85 -2.18 6.72 -0.84
C LYS A 85 -3.25 5.89 -0.13
N HIS A 86 -4.30 5.48 -0.83
CA HIS A 86 -5.35 4.64 -0.27
C HIS A 86 -4.85 3.23 0.04
N ALA A 87 -4.15 2.59 -0.90
CA ALA A 87 -3.53 1.28 -0.69
C ALA A 87 -2.38 1.34 0.32
N VAL A 88 -1.55 2.40 0.27
CA VAL A 88 -0.47 2.66 1.25
C VAL A 88 -1.05 2.79 2.66
N LYS A 89 -2.10 3.58 2.84
CA LYS A 89 -2.77 3.75 4.14
C LYS A 89 -3.39 2.43 4.64
N ASP A 90 -4.02 1.67 3.76
CA ASP A 90 -4.62 0.38 4.12
C ASP A 90 -3.55 -0.63 4.59
N ALA A 91 -2.37 -0.65 3.95
CA ALA A 91 -1.22 -1.42 4.43
C ALA A 91 -0.64 -0.88 5.74
N TRP A 92 -0.55 0.44 5.90
CA TRP A 92 -0.07 1.11 7.11
C TRP A 92 -0.92 0.78 8.33
N ASP A 93 -2.24 0.83 8.18
CA ASP A 93 -3.20 0.54 9.26
C ASP A 93 -3.22 -0.97 9.59
N LYS A 94 -3.07 -1.84 8.59
CA LYS A 94 -3.19 -3.29 8.77
C LYS A 94 -2.08 -3.94 9.61
N ILE A 95 -0.89 -3.36 9.69
CA ILE A 95 0.19 -3.87 10.58
C ILE A 95 -0.28 -3.98 12.03
N TYR A 96 -1.16 -3.09 12.47
CA TYR A 96 -1.60 -3.02 13.87
C TYR A 96 -2.88 -3.82 14.15
N SER A 97 -3.49 -4.43 13.13
CA SER A 97 -4.72 -5.21 13.31
C SER A 97 -4.47 -6.65 13.82
N TRP A 98 -3.21 -7.06 14.00
CA TRP A 98 -2.82 -8.42 14.42
C TRP A 98 -1.87 -8.45 15.62
N ILE A 99 -1.82 -7.37 16.42
CA ILE A 99 -1.06 -7.30 17.68
C ILE A 99 -2.01 -7.03 18.84
#